data_AF-A0A520VXM0-F1
#
_entry.id   AF-A0A520VXM0-F1
#
_cell.length_a   1.000
_cell.length_b   1.000
_cell.length_c   1.000
_cell.angle_alpha   90.00
_cell.angle_beta   90.00
_cell.angle_gamma   90.00
#
_symmetry.space_group_name_H-M   'P 1'
#
loop_
_entity.id
_entity.type
_entity.pdbx_description
1 polymer ?
#
loop_
_entity_poly.entity_id
_entity_poly.type
_entity_poly.pdbx_seq_one_letter_code
_entity_poly.pdbx_strand_id
1 'polypeptide(L)'
;MAELTYRLFMVATVGMLAGTVFLLASSREVDPKHRRGVYISALVTGIAWYHYNKMTGSWAGGEFDTGLRYVDWILTVPLMFVEVLAVTSSGAEYNEKVRNWGLAAVVMI
;
A
#
# COMPACT_ATOMS: atom_id res chain seq x y z
N MET A 1 -9.01 13.10 -21.90
CA MET A 1 -8.19 12.10 -21.18
C MET A 1 -7.45 12.70 -19.98
N ALA A 2 -6.71 13.81 -20.12
CA ALA A 2 -5.95 14.40 -19.02
C ALA A 2 -6.79 14.77 -17.77
N GLU A 3 -7.98 15.33 -17.99
CA GLU A 3 -8.91 15.67 -16.90
C GLU A 3 -9.41 14.44 -16.14
N LEU A 4 -9.65 13.34 -16.86
CA LEU A 4 -10.07 12.08 -16.23
C LEU A 4 -8.95 11.52 -15.35
N THR A 5 -7.71 11.48 -15.86
CA THR A 5 -6.54 11.01 -15.10
C THR A 5 -6.34 11.80 -13.81
N TYR A 6 -6.42 13.14 -13.90
CA TYR A 6 -6.33 14.01 -12.73
C TYR A 6 -7.40 13.70 -11.68
N ARG A 7 -8.67 13.59 -12.12
CA ARG A 7 -9.78 13.22 -11.22
C ARG A 7 -9.60 11.84 -10.61
N LEU A 8 -9.06 10.88 -11.35
CA LEU A 8 -8.78 9.55 -10.82
C LEU A 8 -7.68 9.57 -9.75
N PHE A 9 -6.66 10.42 -9.87
CA PHE A 9 -5.67 10.60 -8.79
C PHE A 9 -6.29 11.22 -7.53
N MET A 10 -7.25 12.15 -7.68
CA MET A 10 -8.01 12.68 -6.54
C MET A 10 -8.89 11.61 -5.89
N VAL A 11 -9.61 10.82 -6.69
CA VAL A 11 -10.42 9.69 -6.19
C VAL A 11 -9.54 8.70 -5.44
N ALA A 12 -8.39 8.34 -5.99
CA ALA A 12 -7.44 7.44 -5.35
C ALA A 12 -6.89 8.02 -4.04
N THR A 13 -6.56 9.31 -4.01
CA THR A 13 -6.10 9.99 -2.79
C THR A 13 -7.14 9.86 -1.67
N VAL A 14 -8.39 10.21 -1.93
CA VAL A 14 -9.45 10.12 -0.92
C VAL A 14 -9.71 8.66 -0.52
N GLY A 15 -9.79 7.76 -1.48
CA GLY A 15 -10.04 6.34 -1.24
C GLY A 15 -8.95 5.68 -0.38
N MET A 16 -7.68 5.98 -0.64
CA MET A 16 -6.56 5.43 0.12
C MET A 16 -6.52 5.96 1.56
N LEU A 17 -6.80 7.25 1.78
CA LEU A 17 -6.90 7.79 3.14
C LEU A 17 -8.09 7.19 3.90
N ALA A 18 -9.25 7.10 3.25
CA ALA A 18 -10.43 6.48 3.85
C ALA A 18 -10.17 5.02 4.22
N GLY A 19 -9.52 4.25 3.33
CA GLY A 19 -9.08 2.88 3.60
C GLY A 19 -8.12 2.79 4.78
N THR A 20 -7.14 3.69 4.86
CA THR A 20 -6.18 3.76 5.98
C THR A 20 -6.91 3.92 7.32
N VAL A 21 -7.79 4.93 7.41
CA VAL A 21 -8.53 5.23 8.63
C VAL A 21 -9.48 4.10 8.99
N PHE A 22 -10.18 3.54 8.00
CA PHE A 22 -11.08 2.40 8.20
C PHE A 22 -10.33 1.20 8.79
N LEU A 23 -9.21 0.81 8.20
CA LEU A 23 -8.43 -0.35 8.67
C LEU A 23 -7.88 -0.12 10.08
N LEU A 24 -7.41 1.09 10.40
CA LEU A 24 -6.97 1.43 11.76
C LEU A 24 -8.13 1.37 12.77
N ALA A 25 -9.28 1.93 12.43
CA ALA A 25 -10.46 1.93 13.29
C ALA A 25 -10.98 0.49 13.52
N SER A 26 -11.15 -0.27 12.46
CA SER A 26 -11.65 -1.66 12.49
C SER A 26 -10.63 -2.67 13.02
N SER A 27 -9.36 -2.29 13.19
CA SER A 27 -8.33 -3.19 13.76
C SER A 27 -8.71 -3.75 15.13
N ARG A 28 -9.56 -3.07 15.90
CA ARG A 28 -10.03 -3.52 17.22
C ARG A 28 -11.17 -4.54 17.16
N GLU A 29 -11.83 -4.64 16.01
CA GLU A 29 -12.98 -5.53 15.77
C GLU A 29 -12.55 -6.95 15.39
N VAL A 30 -11.26 -7.16 15.12
CA VAL A 30 -10.68 -8.47 14.83
C VAL A 30 -9.89 -9.02 16.03
N ASP A 31 -9.80 -10.35 16.09
CA ASP A 31 -8.99 -11.07 17.10
C ASP A 31 -7.54 -10.53 17.11
N PRO A 32 -6.97 -10.22 18.28
CA PRO A 32 -5.60 -9.75 18.41
C PRO A 32 -4.55 -10.52 17.60
N LYS A 33 -4.69 -11.84 17.45
CA LYS A 33 -3.72 -12.66 16.69
C LYS A 33 -3.70 -12.37 15.19
N HIS A 34 -4.76 -11.77 14.63
CA HIS A 34 -4.89 -11.45 13.21
C HIS A 34 -4.68 -9.97 12.89
N ARG A 35 -4.50 -9.11 13.90
CA ARG A 35 -4.37 -7.64 13.71
C ARG A 35 -3.14 -7.22 12.93
N ARG A 36 -2.07 -8.01 12.94
CA ARG A 36 -0.82 -7.67 12.24
C ARG A 36 -1.08 -7.42 10.75
N GLY A 37 -1.85 -8.28 10.08
CA GLY A 37 -2.21 -8.09 8.67
C GLY A 37 -2.95 -6.77 8.47
N VAL A 38 -3.97 -6.50 9.28
CA VAL A 38 -4.78 -5.26 9.19
C VAL A 38 -3.94 -4.00 9.35
N TYR A 39 -2.98 -3.99 10.29
CA TYR A 39 -2.08 -2.85 10.45
C TYR A 39 -1.15 -2.64 9.25
N ILE A 40 -0.69 -3.73 8.63
CA ILE A 40 0.11 -3.63 7.40
C ILE A 40 -0.75 -3.10 6.25
N SER A 41 -2.01 -3.52 6.13
CA SER A 41 -2.94 -2.98 5.13
C SER A 41 -3.20 -1.49 5.32
N ALA A 42 -3.33 -1.03 6.56
CA ALA A 42 -3.42 0.40 6.86
C ALA A 42 -2.15 1.15 6.44
N LEU A 43 -0.96 0.56 6.66
CA LEU A 43 0.30 1.13 6.23
C LEU A 43 0.39 1.22 4.69
N VAL A 44 0.01 0.16 3.97
CA VAL A 44 -0.01 0.13 2.50
C VAL A 44 -0.90 1.23 1.95
N THR A 45 -2.14 1.33 2.43
CA THR A 45 -3.08 2.35 1.99
C THR A 45 -2.61 3.77 2.36
N GLY A 46 -1.95 3.95 3.51
CA GLY A 46 -1.38 5.23 3.91
C GLY A 46 -0.20 5.67 3.04
N ILE A 47 0.69 4.75 2.67
CA ILE A 47 1.80 5.02 1.74
C ILE A 47 1.24 5.41 0.37
N ALA A 48 0.25 4.67 -0.12
CA ALA A 48 -0.41 4.97 -1.39
C ALA A 48 -1.09 6.34 -1.36
N TRP A 49 -1.80 6.69 -0.28
CA TRP A 49 -2.39 8.03 -0.11
C TRP A 49 -1.35 9.14 -0.27
N TYR A 50 -0.19 9.01 0.38
CA TYR A 50 0.90 9.99 0.26
C TYR A 50 1.37 10.13 -1.20
N HIS A 51 1.62 9.01 -1.89
CA HIS A 51 2.10 9.03 -3.28
C HIS A 51 1.03 9.53 -4.26
N TYR A 52 -0.25 9.24 -4.05
CA TYR A 52 -1.33 9.76 -4.89
C TYR A 52 -1.47 11.28 -4.78
N ASN A 53 -1.22 11.89 -3.61
CA ASN A 53 -1.12 13.35 -3.50
C ASN A 53 0.04 13.89 -4.36
N LYS A 54 1.21 13.24 -4.32
CA LYS A 54 2.39 13.65 -5.11
C LYS A 54 2.16 13.49 -6.61
N MET A 55 1.58 12.36 -7.03
CA MET A 55 1.21 12.10 -8.42
C MET A 55 0.16 13.10 -8.93
N THR A 56 -0.81 13.48 -8.09
CA THR A 56 -1.80 14.53 -8.43
C THR A 56 -1.10 15.86 -8.71
N GLY A 57 -0.19 16.28 -7.83
CA GLY A 57 0.59 17.52 -7.99
C GLY A 57 1.51 17.48 -9.22
N SER A 58 2.21 16.37 -9.43
CA SER A 58 3.07 16.19 -10.61
C SER A 58 2.27 16.20 -11.92
N TRP A 59 1.11 15.54 -11.97
CA TRP A 59 0.23 15.56 -13.15
C TRP A 59 -0.29 16.97 -13.45
N ALA A 60 -0.68 17.72 -12.42
CA ALA A 60 -1.11 19.11 -12.56
C ALA A 60 0.03 20.05 -13.03
N GLY A 61 1.29 19.68 -12.77
CA GLY A 61 2.48 20.41 -13.20
C GLY A 61 2.82 20.26 -14.69
N GLY A 62 2.13 19.40 -15.43
CA GLY A 62 2.29 19.23 -16.89
C GLY A 62 3.32 18.17 -17.30
N GLU A 63 4.37 17.95 -16.50
CA GLU A 63 5.32 16.83 -16.66
C GLU A 63 5.14 15.81 -15.55
N PHE A 64 4.57 14.66 -15.90
CA PHE A 64 4.31 13.59 -14.94
C PHE A 64 5.57 12.76 -14.65
N ASP A 65 5.99 12.74 -13.39
CA ASP A 65 7.08 11.92 -12.91
C ASP A 65 6.60 10.47 -12.66
N THR A 66 6.86 9.61 -13.65
CA THR A 66 6.56 8.17 -13.57
C THR A 66 7.28 7.48 -12.41
N GLY A 67 8.42 8.01 -11.95
CA GLY A 67 9.19 7.47 -10.82
C GLY A 67 8.39 7.45 -9.52
N LEU A 68 7.49 8.40 -9.31
CA LEU A 68 6.59 8.43 -8.14
C LEU A 68 5.77 7.15 -7.99
N ARG A 69 5.38 6.54 -9.12
CA ARG A 69 4.64 5.26 -9.11
C ARG A 69 5.52 4.10 -8.67
N TYR A 70 6.77 4.06 -9.11
CA TYR A 70 7.71 3.00 -8.77
C TYR A 70 8.19 3.10 -7.32
N VAL A 71 8.34 4.31 -6.79
CA VAL A 71 8.64 4.53 -5.36
C VAL A 71 7.49 4.03 -4.48
N ASP A 72 6.23 4.23 -4.90
CA ASP A 72 5.07 3.64 -4.21
C ASP A 72 5.12 2.10 -4.27
N TRP A 73 5.34 1.53 -5.46
CA TRP A 73 5.29 0.08 -5.68
C TRP A 73 6.41 -0.70 -4.99
N ILE A 74 7.65 -0.20 -5.00
CA ILE A 74 8.77 -0.88 -4.33
C ILE A 74 8.52 -1.03 -2.82
N LEU A 75 7.70 -0.15 -2.23
CA LEU A 75 7.29 -0.20 -0.84
C LEU A 75 6.03 -1.05 -0.63
N THR A 76 4.97 -0.77 -1.39
CA THR A 76 3.63 -1.34 -1.15
C THR A 76 3.52 -2.78 -1.63
N VAL A 77 4.19 -3.17 -2.72
CA VAL A 77 4.07 -4.53 -3.27
C VAL A 77 4.64 -5.59 -2.34
N PRO A 78 5.85 -5.45 -1.77
CA PRO A 78 6.32 -6.37 -0.74
C PRO A 78 5.37 -6.42 0.46
N LEU A 79 4.90 -5.26 0.94
CA LEU A 79 4.00 -5.17 2.10
C LEU A 79 2.66 -5.89 1.88
N MET A 80 2.09 -5.84 0.67
CA MET A 80 0.89 -6.59 0.31
C MET A 80 1.09 -8.11 0.39
N PHE A 81 2.29 -8.62 0.11
CA PHE A 81 2.58 -10.03 0.40
C PHE A 81 2.71 -10.28 1.91
N VAL A 82 3.34 -9.37 2.65
CA VAL A 82 3.53 -9.51 4.10
C VAL A 82 2.20 -9.51 4.87
N GLU A 83 1.20 -8.70 4.48
CA GLU A 83 -0.12 -8.71 5.13
C GLU A 83 -0.87 -10.03 4.93
N VAL A 84 -0.77 -10.65 3.75
CA VAL A 84 -1.35 -11.97 3.46
C VAL A 84 -0.64 -13.05 4.27
N LEU A 85 0.70 -13.01 4.32
CA LEU A 85 1.49 -13.95 5.11
C LEU A 85 1.20 -13.83 6.60
N ALA A 86 0.89 -12.63 7.10
CA ALA A 86 0.57 -12.38 8.50
C ALA A 86 -0.74 -13.05 8.98
N VAL A 87 -1.61 -13.48 8.06
CA VAL A 87 -2.84 -14.20 8.39
C VAL A 87 -2.84 -15.67 7.96
N THR A 88 -1.86 -16.09 7.16
CA THR A 88 -1.75 -17.46 6.61
C THR A 88 -0.60 -18.27 7.19
N SER A 89 0.33 -17.64 7.92
CA SER A 89 1.51 -18.30 8.50
C SER A 89 1.92 -17.64 9.82
N SER A 90 2.76 -18.32 10.61
CA SER A 90 3.28 -17.78 11.87
C SER A 90 4.68 -18.31 12.19
N GLY A 91 5.33 -17.76 13.22
CA GLY A 91 6.63 -18.24 13.69
C GLY A 91 7.75 -18.16 12.66
N ALA A 92 8.59 -19.20 12.61
CA ALA A 92 9.74 -19.26 11.70
C ALA A 92 9.34 -19.28 10.23
N GLU A 93 8.27 -20.00 9.89
CA GLU A 93 7.75 -20.09 8.51
C GLU A 93 7.33 -18.72 7.97
N TYR A 94 6.66 -17.91 8.81
CA TYR A 94 6.31 -16.54 8.44
C TYR A 94 7.55 -15.71 8.09
N ASN A 95 8.58 -15.74 8.94
CA ASN A 95 9.80 -14.96 8.72
C ASN A 95 10.53 -15.37 7.44
N GLU A 96 10.57 -16.68 7.16
CA GLU A 96 11.17 -17.21 5.94
C GLU A 96 10.42 -16.75 4.69
N LYS A 97 9.08 -16.88 4.69
CA LYS A 97 8.23 -16.46 3.57
C LYS A 97 8.33 -14.95 3.34
N VAL A 98 8.32 -14.14 4.40
CA VAL A 98 8.47 -12.67 4.30
C VAL A 98 9.79 -12.31 3.64
N ARG A 99 10.90 -12.94 4.02
CA ARG A 99 12.21 -12.70 3.38
C ARG A 99 12.18 -13.08 1.90
N ASN A 100 11.75 -14.30 1.58
CA ASN A 100 11.85 -14.82 0.22
C ASN A 100 10.87 -14.10 -0.72
N TRP A 101 9.62 -13.90 -0.30
CA TRP A 101 8.58 -13.27 -1.11
C TRP A 101 8.77 -11.76 -1.17
N GLY A 102 9.25 -11.14 -0.09
CA GLY A 102 9.63 -9.73 -0.07
C GLY A 102 10.76 -9.44 -1.05
N LEU A 103 11.82 -10.26 -1.07
CA LEU A 103 12.91 -10.12 -2.04
C LEU A 103 12.43 -10.33 -3.47
N ALA A 104 11.61 -11.36 -3.73
CA ALA A 104 11.05 -11.59 -5.05
C ALA A 104 10.17 -10.42 -5.52
N ALA A 105 9.36 -9.85 -4.62
CA ALA A 105 8.53 -8.69 -4.89
C ALA A 105 9.36 -7.44 -5.19
N VAL A 106 10.47 -7.21 -4.48
CA VAL A 106 11.40 -6.11 -4.78
C VAL A 106 12.07 -6.30 -6.13
N VAL A 107 12.49 -7.51 -6.50
CA VAL A 107 13.11 -7.81 -7.81
C VAL A 107 12.13 -7.62 -8.97
N MET A 108 10.83 -7.80 -8.72
CA MET A 108 9.79 -7.64 -9.74
C MET A 108 9.55 -6.18 -10.13
N ILE A 109 9.78 -5.24 -9.21
CA ILE A 109 9.56 -3.80 -9.41
C ILE A 109 10.78 -3.13 -10.02
#